data_AF-A0A1X7EE90-F1
#
_entry.id   AF-A0A1X7EE90-F1
#
_cell.length_a   1.000
_cell.length_b   1.000
_cell.length_c   1.000
_cell.angle_alpha   90.00
_cell.angle_beta   90.00
_cell.angle_gamma   90.00
#
_symmetry.space_group_name_H-M   'P 1'
#
loop_
_entity.id
_entity.type
_entity.pdbx_description
1 polymer ?
#
loop_
_entity_poly.entity_id
_entity_poly.type
_entity_poly.pdbx_seq_one_letter_code
_entity_poly.pdbx_strand_id
1 'polypeptide(L)' 'MLRKALFNIIRQEQRDIEDKLEREEQQPSPDVRRIVGLRQEATSLRRELEHFHDV' A
#
# COMPACT_ATOMS: atom_id res chain seq x y z
N MET A 1 -21.08 9.52 0.58
CA MET A 1 -19.98 10.16 -0.18
C MET A 1 -18.63 10.00 0.52
N LEU A 2 -18.54 10.22 1.84
CA LEU A 2 -17.30 10.05 2.62
C LEU A 2 -16.63 8.67 2.45
N ARG A 3 -17.40 7.57 2.50
CA ARG A 3 -16.88 6.20 2.33
C ARG A 3 -16.18 5.97 0.99
N LYS A 4 -16.73 6.53 -0.10
CA LYS A 4 -16.13 6.46 -1.45
C LYS A 4 -14.84 7.28 -1.55
N ALA A 5 -14.80 8.44 -0.88
CA ALA A 5 -13.59 9.25 -0.80
C ALA A 5 -12.49 8.54 0.00
N LEU A 6 -12.82 7.96 1.16
CA LEU A 6 -11.89 7.18 1.97
C LEU A 6 -11.36 5.96 1.21
N PHE A 7 -12.23 5.21 0.54
CA PHE A 7 -11.81 4.09 -0.32
C PHE A 7 -10.82 4.55 -1.42
N ASN A 8 -11.10 5.68 -2.08
CA ASN A 8 -10.21 6.20 -3.11
C ASN A 8 -8.86 6.66 -2.54
N ILE A 9 -8.84 7.25 -1.34
CA ILE A 9 -7.60 7.67 -0.65
C ILE A 9 -6.76 6.44 -0.30
N ILE A 10 -7.35 5.43 0.34
CA ILE A 10 -6.65 4.20 0.73
C ILE A 10 -6.13 3.46 -0.52
N ARG A 11 -6.92 3.43 -1.60
CA ARG A 11 -6.50 2.84 -2.87
C ARG A 11 -5.36 3.60 -3.53
N GLN A 12 -5.32 4.93 -3.40
CA GLN A 12 -4.21 5.73 -3.90
C GLN A 12 -2.95 5.47 -3.08
N GLU A 13 -3.05 5.47 -1.75
CA GLU A 13 -1.93 5.16 -0.85
C GLU A 13 -1.34 3.77 -1.15
N GLN A 14 -2.19 2.78 -1.41
CA GLN A 14 -1.73 1.44 -1.78
C GLN A 14 -0.85 1.46 -3.05
N ARG A 15 -1.26 2.19 -4.09
CA ARG A 15 -0.46 2.31 -5.32
C ARG A 15 0.86 3.02 -5.05
N ASP A 16 0.85 4.07 -4.25
CA ASP A 16 2.06 4.83 -3.93
C ASP A 16 3.07 3.96 -3.16
N ILE A 17 2.60 3.04 -2.30
CA ILE A 17 3.44 2.07 -1.60
C ILE A 17 3.95 0.98 -2.54
N GLU A 18 3.11 0.47 -3.43
CA GLU A 18 3.51 -0.50 -4.47
C GLU A 18 4.59 0.09 -5.40
N ASP A 19 4.43 1.34 -5.84
CA ASP A 19 5.44 2.07 -6.64
C ASP A 19 6.75 2.26 -5.86
N LYS A 20 6.68 2.61 -4.57
CA LYS A 20 7.87 2.73 -3.71
C LYS A 20 8.57 1.39 -3.54
N LEU A 21 7.80 0.31 -3.41
CA LEU A 21 8.33 -1.04 -3.29
C LEU A 21 9.06 -1.45 -4.57
N GLU A 22 8.43 -1.26 -5.73
CA GLU A 22 9.05 -1.55 -7.03
C GLU A 22 10.34 -0.75 -7.22
N ARG A 23 10.33 0.54 -6.89
CA ARG A 23 11.53 1.38 -6.97
C ARG A 23 12.65 0.93 -6.05
N GLU A 24 12.33 0.50 -4.83
CA GLU A 24 13.33 0.02 -3.86
C GLU A 24 13.90 -1.34 -4.27
N GLU A 25 13.07 -2.25 -4.78
CA GLU A 25 13.49 -3.56 -5.30
C GLU A 25 14.38 -3.46 -6.54
N GLN A 26 14.22 -2.42 -7.36
CA GLN A 26 15.04 -2.15 -8.54
C GLN A 26 16.37 -1.45 -8.23
N GLN A 27 16.62 -1.03 -6.99
CA GLN A 27 17.89 -0.38 -6.64
C GLN A 27 19.07 -1.36 -6.73
N PRO A 28 20.28 -0.89 -7.10
CA PRO A 28 21.48 -1.73 -7.11
C PRO A 28 21.84 -2.33 -5.74
N SER A 29 21.39 -1.71 -4.65
CA SER A 29 21.58 -2.17 -3.27
C SER A 29 20.28 -1.95 -2.49
N PRO A 30 19.29 -2.84 -2.62
CA PRO A 30 17.97 -2.66 -2.02
C PRO A 30 18.02 -2.69 -0.49
N ASP A 31 17.34 -1.76 0.17
CA ASP A 31 17.15 -1.82 1.62
C ASP A 31 16.07 -2.84 1.98
N VAL A 32 16.51 -4.01 2.42
CA VAL A 32 15.63 -5.12 2.83
C VAL A 32 14.68 -4.71 3.96
N ARG A 33 15.11 -3.88 4.92
CA ARG A 33 14.22 -3.43 6.02
C ARG A 33 13.11 -2.54 5.47
N ARG A 34 13.46 -1.66 4.54
CA ARG A 34 12.50 -0.79 3.87
C ARG A 34 11.51 -1.58 3.03
N ILE A 35 11.97 -2.57 2.27
CA ILE A 35 11.11 -3.49 1.51
C ILE A 35 10.13 -4.24 2.42
N VAL A 36 10.61 -4.76 3.56
CA VAL A 36 9.75 -5.45 4.53
C VAL A 36 8.69 -4.52 5.10
N GLY A 37 9.07 -3.28 5.46
CA GLY A 37 8.12 -2.25 5.92
C GLY A 37 7.04 -1.94 4.88
N LEU A 38 7.46 -1.65 3.63
CA LEU A 38 6.54 -1.35 2.53
C LEU A 38 5.56 -2.50 2.25
N ARG A 39 6.03 -3.76 2.31
CA ARG A 39 5.16 -4.94 2.15
C ARG A 39 4.14 -5.09 3.28
N GLN A 40 4.54 -4.78 4.52
CA GLN A 40 3.62 -4.78 5.66
C GLN A 40 2.55 -3.70 5.53
N GLU A 41 2.94 -2.48 5.15
CA GLU A 41 2.00 -1.38 4.92
C GLU A 41 1.01 -1.69 3.80
N ALA A 42 1.48 -2.21 2.65
CA ALA A 42 0.61 -2.64 1.56
C ALA A 42 -0.39 -3.73 1.99
N THR A 43 0.06 -4.68 2.81
CA THR A 43 -0.81 -5.73 3.36
C THR A 43 -1.86 -5.15 4.31
N SER A 44 -1.50 -4.15 5.12
CA SER A 44 -2.44 -3.47 6.01
C SER A 44 -3.52 -2.74 5.22
N LEU A 45 -3.13 -1.93 4.23
CA LEU A 45 -4.07 -1.18 3.40
C LEU A 45 -5.00 -2.10 2.61
N ARG A 46 -4.49 -3.24 2.12
CA ARG A 46 -5.31 -4.25 1.46
C ARG A 46 -6.41 -4.78 2.38
N ARG A 47 -6.08 -5.11 3.63
CA ARG A 47 -7.08 -5.57 4.62
C ARG A 47 -8.10 -4.48 4.94
N GLU A 48 -7.67 -3.22 5.04
CA GLU A 48 -8.58 -2.09 5.21
C GLU A 48 -9.56 -1.98 4.04
N LEU A 49 -9.07 -2.09 2.80
CA LEU A 49 -9.93 -2.07 1.61
C LEU A 49 -10.91 -3.25 1.54
N GLU A 50 -10.48 -4.45 1.96
CA GLU A 50 -11.34 -5.62 2.10
C GLU A 50 -12.48 -5.34 3.11
N HIS A 51 -12.18 -4.72 4.26
CA HIS A 51 -13.21 -4.27 5.19
C HIS A 51 -14.15 -3.21 4.60
N PHE A 52 -13.69 -2.35 3.70
CA PHE A 52 -14.56 -1.42 2.99
C PHE A 52 -15.45 -2.09 1.93
N HIS A 53 -15.25 -3.35 1.57
CA HIS A 53 -16.13 -4.07 0.66
C HIS A 53 -17.28 -4.79 1.39
N ASP A 54 -17.06 -5.21 2.64
CA ASP A 54 -17.99 -6.05 3.42
C ASP A 54 -19.04 -5.27 4.25
N VAL A 55 -19.15 -3.94 4.10
CA VAL A 55 -20.13 -3.07 4.82
C VAL A 55 -21.23 -2.53 3.91
#